data_AF-A0A928HP33-F1
#
_entry.id   AF-A0A928HP33-F1
#
_cell.length_a   1.000
_cell.length_b   1.000
_cell.length_c   1.000
_cell.angle_alpha   90.00
_cell.angle_beta   90.00
_cell.angle_gamma   90.00
#
_symmetry.space_group_name_H-M   'P 1'
#
loop_
_entity.id
_entity.type
_entity.pdbx_description
1 polymer ?
#
loop_
_entity_poly.entity_id
_entity_poly.type
_entity_poly.pdbx_seq_one_letter_code
_entity_poly.pdbx_strand_id
1 'polypeptide(L)'
;MKIKCDFCKTEYSLDGVPSSPVKCAICGHVWHVAPPARKNSLLMFFTALCALLSAIVFAIAVITHHQASQAVRGPLVASVTGVTTDTDENGVSYVTVCGAVTNVSDAIYGVPDLIIILSDGAGRVLSRQKFMPSATLLDVGASVDFCHKLTSLPAGVKKISATLADLQLPQGDQK
;
A
#
# COMPACT_ATOMS: atom_id res chain seq x y z
N MET A 1 14.43 48.90 26.30
CA MET A 1 14.67 47.51 26.76
C MET A 1 15.42 47.52 28.08
N LYS A 2 15.30 46.47 28.90
CA LYS A 2 16.00 46.38 30.19
C LYS A 2 17.16 45.40 30.09
N ILE A 3 18.32 45.79 30.60
CA ILE A 3 19.51 44.94 30.66
C ILE A 3 20.00 44.84 32.11
N LYS A 4 20.64 43.73 32.46
CA LYS A 4 21.23 43.52 33.78
C LYS A 4 22.72 43.30 33.64
N CYS A 5 23.49 43.88 34.56
CA CYS A 5 24.90 43.55 34.66
C CYS A 5 25.05 42.11 35.12
N ASP A 6 25.85 41.31 34.41
CA ASP A 6 26.05 39.90 34.73
C ASP A 6 26.74 39.71 36.09
N PHE A 7 27.54 40.69 36.53
CA PHE A 7 28.29 40.65 37.77
C PHE A 7 27.46 41.09 38.98
N CYS A 8 27.07 42.37 39.06
CA CYS A 8 26.39 42.94 40.24
C CYS A 8 24.86 42.95 40.16
N LYS A 9 24.27 42.44 39.07
CA LYS A 9 22.82 42.36 38.81
C LYS A 9 22.06 43.69 38.76
N THR A 10 22.75 44.83 38.76
CA THR A 10 22.16 46.14 38.55
C THR A 10 21.44 46.21 37.20
N GLU A 11 20.23 46.73 37.22
CA GLU A 11 19.35 46.85 36.06
C GLU A 11 19.43 48.25 35.46
N TYR A 12 19.55 48.33 34.13
CA TYR A 12 19.60 49.57 33.37
C TYR A 12 18.54 49.55 32.26
N SER A 13 17.91 50.70 32.02
CA SER A 13 16.96 50.90 30.93
C SER A 13 17.66 51.65 29.79
N LEU A 14 17.59 51.10 28.58
CA LEU A 14 18.16 51.69 27.37
C LEU A 14 17.09 51.82 26.29
N ASP A 15 17.21 52.83 25.43
CA ASP A 15 16.27 53.10 24.34
C ASP A 15 16.47 52.16 23.13
N GLY A 16 17.61 51.48 23.03
CA GLY A 16 17.93 50.55 21.95
C GLY A 16 19.04 49.56 22.30
N VAL A 17 19.35 48.64 21.39
CA VAL A 17 20.47 47.70 21.53
C VAL A 17 21.77 48.43 21.20
N PRO A 18 22.70 48.60 22.15
CA PRO A 18 23.99 49.21 21.88
C PRO A 18 24.81 48.30 20.97
N SER A 19 25.47 48.87 19.96
CA SER A 19 26.39 48.16 19.07
C SER A 19 27.77 47.92 19.71
N SER A 20 28.08 48.64 20.78
CA SER A 20 29.33 48.57 21.53
C SER A 20 29.15 47.90 22.89
N PRO A 21 30.22 47.33 23.48
CA PRO A 21 30.18 46.83 24.85
C PRO A 21 29.78 47.93 25.84
N VAL A 22 28.96 47.57 26.83
CA VAL A 22 28.51 48.48 27.88
C VAL A 22 29.29 48.22 29.16
N LYS A 23 29.64 49.29 29.89
CA LYS A 23 30.37 49.23 31.17
C LYS A 23 29.43 49.54 32.33
N CYS A 24 29.45 48.70 33.36
CA CYS A 24 28.67 48.93 34.58
C CYS A 24 29.21 50.13 35.36
N ALA A 25 28.33 51.07 35.71
CA ALA A 25 28.70 52.22 36.53
C ALA A 25 29.01 51.86 38.00
N ILE A 26 28.52 50.71 38.48
CA ILE A 26 28.71 50.28 39.88
C ILE A 26 29.95 49.41 40.06
N CYS A 27 30.13 48.36 39.25
CA CYS A 27 31.23 47.40 39.41
C CYS A 27 32.31 47.49 38.32
N GLY A 28 32.11 48.31 37.28
CA GLY A 28 33.07 48.45 36.18
C GLY A 28 33.13 47.29 35.18
N HIS A 29 32.37 46.21 35.37
CA HIS A 29 32.31 45.07 34.45
C HIS A 29 31.80 45.49 33.07
N VAL A 30 32.39 44.94 32.01
CA VAL A 30 32.08 45.27 30.62
C VAL A 30 31.51 44.03 29.94
N TRP A 31 30.34 44.16 29.32
CA TRP A 31 29.67 43.05 28.62
C TRP A 31 28.96 43.52 27.34
N HIS A 32 28.62 42.56 26.50
CA HIS A 32 27.85 42.80 25.27
C HIS A 32 26.38 42.41 25.50
N VAL A 33 25.46 43.25 25.03
CA VAL A 33 24.03 42.95 25.12
C VAL A 33 23.61 42.23 23.85
N ALA A 34 23.23 40.95 23.98
CA ALA A 34 22.67 40.20 22.87
C ALA A 34 21.32 40.81 22.42
N PRO A 35 21.10 41.03 21.11
CA PRO A 35 19.79 41.44 20.63
C PRO A 35 18.75 40.36 20.96
N PRO A 36 17.49 40.73 21.23
CA PRO A 36 16.44 39.76 21.47
C PRO A 36 16.30 38.84 20.25
N ALA A 37 16.29 37.54 20.47
CA ALA A 37 16.16 36.56 19.40
C ALA A 37 14.84 36.77 18.65
N ARG A 38 14.92 37.19 17.39
CA ARG A 38 13.75 37.33 16.50
C ARG A 38 13.26 35.92 16.16
N LYS A 39 12.15 35.50 16.74
CA LYS A 39 11.48 34.22 16.40
C LYS A 39 11.13 34.24 14.92
N ASN A 40 11.82 33.43 14.12
CA ASN A 40 11.75 33.48 12.66
C ASN A 40 10.47 32.79 12.16
N SER A 41 9.37 33.54 12.09
CA SER A 41 8.03 33.06 11.71
C SER A 41 8.03 32.31 10.36
N LEU A 42 8.91 32.69 9.44
CA LEU A 42 9.14 32.03 8.14
C LEU A 42 9.51 30.54 8.27
N LEU A 43 10.29 30.17 9.30
CA LEU A 43 10.66 28.79 9.54
C LEU A 43 9.43 27.93 9.90
N MET A 44 8.47 28.49 10.64
CA MET A 44 7.24 27.77 10.98
C MET A 44 6.36 27.52 9.76
N PHE A 45 6.26 28.49 8.83
CA PHE A 45 5.51 28.29 7.58
C PHE A 45 6.09 27.17 6.71
N PHE A 46 7.42 27.10 6.56
CA PHE A 46 8.05 26.02 5.81
C PHE A 46 7.79 24.65 6.45
N THR A 47 7.87 24.53 7.77
CA THR A 47 7.57 23.25 8.44
C THR A 47 6.11 22.81 8.27
N ALA A 48 5.17 23.74 8.35
CA ALA A 48 3.75 23.46 8.13
C ALA A 48 3.49 23.05 6.67
N LEU A 49 4.13 23.72 5.70
CA LEU A 49 4.01 23.40 4.28
C LEU A 49 4.58 22.01 3.97
N CYS A 50 5.74 21.66 4.52
CA CYS A 50 6.33 20.33 4.35
C CYS A 50 5.45 19.22 4.94
N ALA A 51 4.86 19.45 6.12
CA ALA A 51 3.95 18.49 6.74
C ALA A 51 2.69 18.27 5.88
N LEU A 52 2.11 19.35 5.35
CA LEU A 52 0.94 19.29 4.47
C LEU A 52 1.25 18.53 3.17
N LEU A 53 2.38 18.86 2.52
CA LEU A 53 2.80 18.19 1.28
C LEU A 53 3.02 16.69 1.50
N SER A 54 3.64 16.31 2.62
CA SER A 54 3.88 14.90 2.96
C SER A 54 2.57 14.13 3.13
N ALA A 55 1.56 14.72 3.79
CA ALA A 55 0.25 14.10 3.95
C ALA A 55 -0.49 13.92 2.62
N ILE A 56 -0.39 14.90 1.71
CA ILE A 56 -1.00 14.83 0.38
C ILE A 56 -0.36 13.70 -0.45
N VAL A 57 0.96 13.60 -0.49
CA VAL A 57 1.66 12.53 -1.21
C VAL A 57 1.28 11.15 -0.68
N PHE A 58 1.22 10.99 0.65
CA PHE A 58 0.80 9.73 1.26
C PHE A 58 -0.65 9.37 0.90
N ALA A 59 -1.58 10.32 0.96
CA ALA A 59 -2.97 10.10 0.56
C ALA A 59 -3.09 9.68 -0.91
N ILE A 60 -2.37 10.35 -1.82
CA ILE A 60 -2.36 10.00 -3.25
C ILE A 60 -1.78 8.59 -3.46
N ALA A 61 -0.69 8.24 -2.80
CA ALA A 61 -0.09 6.91 -2.88
C ALA A 61 -1.06 5.81 -2.40
N VAL A 62 -1.75 6.04 -1.28
CA VAL A 62 -2.76 5.10 -0.77
C VAL A 62 -3.94 4.96 -1.74
N ILE A 63 -4.48 6.07 -2.26
CA ILE A 63 -5.61 6.05 -3.19
C ILE A 63 -5.23 5.32 -4.48
N THR A 64 -4.07 5.62 -5.06
CA THR A 64 -3.60 4.99 -6.31
C THR A 64 -3.36 3.49 -6.14
N HIS A 65 -2.79 3.06 -5.01
CA HIS A 65 -2.62 1.64 -4.69
C HIS A 65 -3.99 0.92 -4.55
N HIS A 66 -4.97 1.58 -3.93
CA HIS A 66 -6.30 1.01 -3.72
C HIS A 66 -7.11 0.92 -5.03
N GLN A 67 -6.97 1.88 -5.94
CA GLN A 67 -7.63 1.87 -7.25
C GLN A 67 -7.01 0.83 -8.19
N ALA A 68 -5.68 0.64 -8.16
CA ALA A 68 -5.01 -0.41 -8.93
C ALA A 68 -5.54 -1.81 -8.59
N SER A 69 -5.96 -2.03 -7.34
CA SER A 69 -6.55 -3.31 -6.92
C SER A 69 -7.97 -3.55 -7.46
N GLN A 70 -8.70 -2.49 -7.81
CA GLN A 70 -10.06 -2.59 -8.36
C GLN A 70 -10.06 -2.71 -9.89
N ALA A 71 -9.16 -1.98 -10.56
CA ALA A 71 -9.03 -2.01 -12.02
C ALA A 71 -8.59 -3.38 -12.59
N VAL A 72 -8.09 -4.29 -11.74
CA VAL A 72 -7.68 -5.65 -12.13
C VAL A 72 -8.86 -6.63 -12.16
N ARG A 73 -10.05 -6.24 -11.67
CA ARG A 73 -11.24 -7.10 -11.76
C ARG A 73 -11.86 -6.93 -13.13
N GLY A 74 -11.58 -7.89 -14.02
CA GLY A 74 -12.32 -8.04 -15.28
C GLY A 74 -13.83 -8.24 -15.04
N PRO A 75 -14.63 -8.26 -16.13
CA PRO A 75 -16.09 -8.39 -16.04
C PRO A 75 -16.55 -9.70 -15.38
N LEU A 76 -15.68 -10.72 -15.42
CA LEU A 76 -15.86 -11.99 -14.73
C LEU A 76 -14.87 -12.10 -13.57
N VAL A 77 -15.33 -12.61 -12.43
CA VAL A 77 -14.52 -12.84 -11.24
C VAL A 77 -14.61 -14.31 -10.85
N ALA A 78 -13.45 -14.98 -10.82
CA ALA A 78 -13.33 -16.34 -10.29
C ALA A 78 -12.95 -16.30 -8.81
N SER A 79 -13.62 -17.10 -7.99
CA SER A 79 -13.34 -17.25 -6.56
C SER A 79 -13.30 -18.73 -6.18
N VAL A 80 -12.37 -19.09 -5.29
CA VAL A 80 -12.28 -20.46 -4.73
C VAL A 80 -13.13 -20.49 -3.47
N THR A 81 -14.09 -21.40 -3.40
CA THR A 81 -15.01 -21.56 -2.27
C THR A 81 -14.61 -22.72 -1.38
N GLY A 82 -13.94 -23.74 -1.92
CA GLY A 82 -13.53 -24.91 -1.16
C GLY A 82 -12.39 -25.69 -1.81
N VAL A 83 -11.60 -26.35 -0.97
CA VAL A 83 -10.58 -27.31 -1.38
C VAL A 83 -10.76 -28.57 -0.53
N THR A 84 -11.10 -29.68 -1.17
CA THR A 84 -11.20 -30.98 -0.50
C THR A 84 -10.03 -31.87 -0.90
N THR A 85 -9.59 -32.73 0.01
CA THR A 85 -8.64 -33.80 -0.30
C THR A 85 -9.38 -35.09 -0.08
N ASP A 86 -9.52 -35.87 -1.15
CA ASP A 86 -10.24 -37.13 -1.15
C ASP A 86 -9.25 -38.23 -1.51
N THR A 87 -9.49 -39.44 -1.04
CA THR A 87 -8.69 -40.62 -1.40
C THR A 87 -9.58 -41.54 -2.20
N ASP A 88 -9.11 -41.95 -3.38
CA ASP A 88 -9.88 -42.88 -4.21
C ASP A 88 -9.86 -44.30 -3.63
N GLU A 89 -10.64 -45.19 -4.24
CA GLU A 89 -10.74 -46.60 -3.84
C GLU A 89 -9.39 -47.35 -3.89
N ASN A 90 -8.41 -46.82 -4.63
CA ASN A 90 -7.08 -47.37 -4.76
C ASN A 90 -6.07 -46.79 -3.74
N GLY A 91 -6.52 -45.93 -2.83
CA GLY A 91 -5.66 -45.29 -1.83
C GLY A 91 -4.87 -44.09 -2.36
N VAL A 92 -5.19 -43.58 -3.56
CA VAL A 92 -4.52 -42.41 -4.14
C VAL A 92 -5.26 -41.14 -3.72
N SER A 93 -4.57 -40.28 -2.97
CA SER A 93 -5.11 -38.98 -2.58
C SER A 93 -5.10 -37.99 -3.74
N TYR A 94 -6.23 -37.34 -3.98
CA TYR A 94 -6.40 -36.26 -4.94
C TYR A 94 -7.03 -35.04 -4.27
N VAL A 95 -6.73 -33.86 -4.81
CA VAL A 95 -7.28 -32.60 -4.33
C VAL A 95 -8.32 -32.10 -5.33
N THR A 96 -9.50 -31.74 -4.84
CA THR A 96 -10.56 -31.11 -5.63
C THR A 96 -10.70 -29.67 -5.21
N VAL A 97 -10.62 -28.76 -6.17
CA VAL A 97 -10.78 -27.32 -5.97
C VAL A 97 -12.13 -26.91 -6.53
N CYS A 98 -13.00 -26.39 -5.67
CA CYS A 98 -14.30 -25.87 -6.06
C CYS A 98 -14.39 -24.36 -5.85
N GLY A 99 -15.21 -23.71 -6.66
CA GLY A 99 -15.33 -22.26 -6.69
C GLY A 99 -16.50 -21.82 -7.54
N ALA A 100 -16.60 -20.51 -7.74
CA ALA A 100 -17.60 -19.90 -8.59
C ALA A 100 -16.98 -18.83 -9.49
N VAL A 101 -17.52 -18.73 -10.71
CA VAL A 101 -17.28 -17.58 -11.60
C VAL A 101 -18.55 -16.74 -11.62
N THR A 102 -18.41 -15.47 -11.30
CA THR A 102 -19.52 -14.51 -11.26
C THR A 102 -19.30 -13.41 -12.27
N ASN A 103 -20.35 -13.08 -13.03
CA ASN A 103 -20.37 -11.91 -13.89
C ASN A 103 -20.77 -10.68 -13.06
N VAL A 104 -19.82 -9.78 -12.84
CA VAL A 104 -20.02 -8.55 -12.04
C VAL A 104 -20.22 -7.31 -12.91
N SER A 105 -20.36 -7.51 -14.21
CA SER A 105 -20.63 -6.44 -15.19
C SER A 105 -22.12 -6.29 -15.49
N ASP A 106 -22.45 -5.40 -16.41
CA ASP A 106 -23.79 -5.09 -16.91
C ASP A 106 -24.10 -5.69 -18.30
N ALA A 107 -23.22 -6.55 -18.83
CA ALA A 107 -23.42 -7.25 -20.10
C ALA A 107 -23.25 -8.77 -19.95
N ILE A 108 -23.69 -9.54 -20.97
CA ILE A 108 -23.51 -10.99 -21.02
C ILE A 108 -22.07 -11.29 -21.49
N TYR A 109 -21.39 -12.22 -20.82
CA TYR A 109 -20.02 -12.61 -21.16
C TYR A 109 -19.88 -14.10 -21.36
N GLY A 110 -19.02 -14.48 -22.30
CA GLY A 110 -18.53 -15.85 -22.41
C GLY A 110 -17.58 -16.18 -21.27
N VAL A 111 -17.71 -17.35 -20.67
CA VAL A 111 -16.79 -17.79 -19.61
C VAL A 111 -15.54 -18.37 -20.27
N PRO A 112 -14.36 -17.73 -20.14
CA PRO A 112 -13.14 -18.29 -20.66
C PRO A 112 -12.70 -19.49 -19.84
N ASP A 113 -11.70 -20.21 -20.34
CA ASP A 113 -11.06 -21.27 -19.58
C ASP A 113 -10.54 -20.76 -18.23
N LEU A 114 -10.56 -21.63 -17.23
CA LEU A 114 -10.04 -21.35 -15.90
C LEU A 114 -8.65 -21.95 -15.75
N ILE A 115 -7.82 -21.30 -14.93
CA ILE A 115 -6.49 -21.78 -14.57
C ILE A 115 -6.43 -21.88 -13.05
N ILE A 116 -6.22 -23.09 -12.53
CA ILE A 116 -5.79 -23.27 -11.15
C ILE A 116 -4.30 -23.00 -11.06
N ILE A 117 -3.92 -22.08 -10.19
CA ILE A 117 -2.53 -21.73 -9.89
C ILE A 117 -2.20 -22.31 -8.51
N LEU A 118 -1.18 -23.17 -8.47
CA LEU A 118 -0.61 -23.70 -7.25
C LEU A 118 0.67 -22.93 -6.95
N SER A 119 0.80 -22.42 -5.73
CA SER A 119 1.97 -21.62 -5.32
C SER A 119 2.47 -22.00 -3.93
N ASP A 120 3.74 -21.74 -3.67
CA ASP A 120 4.33 -21.88 -2.34
C ASP A 120 4.01 -20.65 -1.45
N GLY A 121 4.50 -20.67 -0.21
CA GLY A 121 4.28 -19.58 0.74
C GLY A 121 4.95 -18.25 0.36
N ALA A 122 5.92 -18.28 -0.55
CA ALA A 122 6.57 -17.08 -1.09
C ALA A 122 5.84 -16.55 -2.34
N GLY A 123 4.76 -17.22 -2.77
CA GLY A 123 3.99 -16.85 -3.97
C GLY A 123 4.62 -17.31 -5.28
N ARG A 124 5.66 -18.14 -5.25
CA ARG A 124 6.22 -18.73 -6.48
C ARG A 124 5.26 -19.76 -7.02
N VAL A 125 4.93 -19.64 -8.30
CA VAL A 125 4.05 -20.58 -9.00
C VAL A 125 4.77 -21.92 -9.18
N LEU A 126 4.19 -22.97 -8.60
CA LEU A 126 4.67 -24.34 -8.71
C LEU A 126 4.00 -25.11 -9.86
N SER A 127 2.74 -24.79 -10.16
CA SER A 127 2.01 -25.41 -11.27
C SER A 127 0.82 -24.56 -11.71
N ARG A 128 0.40 -24.76 -12.96
CA ARG A 128 -0.79 -24.18 -13.57
C ARG A 128 -1.57 -25.27 -14.28
N GLN A 129 -2.84 -25.43 -13.94
CA GLN A 129 -3.73 -26.40 -14.59
C GLN A 129 -4.90 -25.66 -15.24
N LYS A 130 -4.95 -25.71 -16.57
CA LYS A 130 -6.02 -25.11 -17.37
C LYS A 130 -7.17 -26.10 -17.52
N PHE A 131 -8.41 -25.65 -17.37
CA PHE A 131 -9.60 -26.46 -17.55
C PHE A 131 -10.77 -25.60 -18.06
N MET A 132 -11.73 -26.26 -18.71
CA MET A 132 -12.91 -25.59 -19.27
C MET A 132 -14.01 -25.49 -18.19
N PRO A 133 -14.67 -24.33 -18.03
CA PRO A 133 -15.81 -24.19 -17.13
C PRO A 133 -17.03 -24.98 -17.64
N SER A 134 -17.97 -25.27 -16.73
CA SER A 134 -19.20 -26.02 -17.04
C SER A 134 -20.19 -25.22 -17.89
N ALA A 135 -20.19 -23.88 -17.76
CA ALA A 135 -21.02 -22.98 -18.56
C ALA A 135 -20.14 -22.16 -19.50
N THR A 136 -20.66 -21.90 -20.70
CA THR A 136 -19.96 -21.13 -21.74
C THR A 136 -20.36 -19.66 -21.76
N LEU A 137 -21.50 -19.29 -21.17
CA LEU A 137 -22.05 -17.93 -21.12
C LEU A 137 -22.64 -17.64 -19.73
N LEU A 138 -22.47 -16.40 -19.25
CA LEU A 138 -23.06 -15.89 -18.02
C LEU A 138 -23.79 -14.58 -18.27
N ASP A 139 -25.07 -14.56 -17.89
CA ASP A 139 -25.88 -13.35 -17.84
C ASP A 139 -25.36 -12.36 -16.78
N VAL A 140 -25.91 -11.15 -16.82
CA VAL A 140 -25.62 -10.06 -15.87
C VAL A 140 -25.89 -10.53 -14.44
N GLY A 141 -24.89 -10.46 -13.57
CA GLY A 141 -25.00 -10.89 -12.17
C GLY A 141 -25.07 -12.40 -11.95
N ALA A 142 -25.07 -13.22 -13.01
CA ALA A 142 -25.14 -14.67 -12.89
C ALA A 142 -23.83 -15.25 -12.35
N SER A 143 -23.95 -16.41 -11.71
CA SER A 143 -22.82 -17.16 -11.17
C SER A 143 -22.92 -18.63 -11.56
N VAL A 144 -21.78 -19.23 -11.90
CA VAL A 144 -21.69 -20.68 -12.16
C VAL A 144 -20.60 -21.28 -11.29
N ASP A 145 -20.92 -22.43 -10.68
CA ASP A 145 -19.97 -23.19 -9.90
C ASP A 145 -19.04 -24.00 -10.80
N PHE A 146 -17.80 -24.15 -10.36
CA PHE A 146 -16.83 -25.06 -10.96
C PHE A 146 -16.22 -25.95 -9.88
N CYS A 147 -15.87 -27.17 -10.27
CA CYS A 147 -15.05 -28.06 -9.47
C CYS A 147 -14.02 -28.73 -10.39
N HIS A 148 -12.75 -28.70 -9.99
CA HIS A 148 -11.66 -29.28 -10.76
C HIS A 148 -10.80 -30.17 -9.87
N LYS A 149 -10.62 -31.43 -10.29
CA LYS A 149 -9.73 -32.39 -9.65
C LYS A 149 -8.31 -32.19 -10.18
N LEU A 150 -7.38 -31.91 -9.28
CA LEU A 150 -5.97 -31.72 -9.61
C LEU A 150 -5.34 -33.06 -10.02
N THR A 151 -4.60 -33.03 -11.12
CA THR A 151 -3.95 -34.23 -11.68
C THR A 151 -2.67 -34.57 -10.93
N SER A 152 -1.96 -33.56 -10.44
CA SER A 152 -0.76 -33.74 -9.62
C SER A 152 -0.62 -32.57 -8.67
N LEU A 153 -0.29 -32.85 -7.41
CA LEU A 153 -0.02 -31.83 -6.41
C LEU A 153 1.50 -31.79 -6.16
N PRO A 154 2.21 -30.75 -6.64
CA PRO A 154 3.64 -30.59 -6.34
C PRO A 154 3.89 -30.51 -4.83
N ALA A 155 5.04 -31.01 -4.38
CA ALA A 155 5.47 -30.80 -3.01
C ALA A 155 5.65 -29.30 -2.70
N GLY A 156 5.21 -28.87 -1.52
CA GLY A 156 5.40 -27.49 -1.06
C GLY A 156 4.32 -26.49 -1.48
N VAL A 157 3.22 -26.93 -2.08
CA VAL A 157 2.04 -26.08 -2.30
C VAL A 157 1.50 -25.60 -0.95
N LYS A 158 1.38 -24.28 -0.80
CA LYS A 158 0.76 -23.64 0.37
C LYS A 158 -0.46 -22.81 0.02
N LYS A 159 -0.61 -22.44 -1.25
CA LYS A 159 -1.71 -21.59 -1.71
C LYS A 159 -2.24 -22.08 -3.05
N ILE A 160 -3.57 -22.12 -3.15
CA ILE A 160 -4.34 -22.51 -4.32
C ILE A 160 -5.25 -21.34 -4.69
N SER A 161 -5.24 -20.94 -5.96
CA SER A 161 -6.11 -19.88 -6.48
C SER A 161 -6.61 -20.22 -7.87
N ALA A 162 -7.79 -19.73 -8.23
CA ALA A 162 -8.34 -19.82 -9.58
C ALA A 162 -8.29 -18.46 -10.27
N THR A 163 -7.99 -18.45 -11.56
CA THR A 163 -8.03 -17.25 -12.41
C THR A 163 -8.57 -17.59 -13.79
N LEU A 164 -9.00 -16.57 -14.53
CA LEU A 164 -9.52 -16.69 -15.89
C LEU A 164 -8.35 -16.63 -16.89
N ALA A 165 -8.32 -17.54 -17.86
CA ALA A 165 -7.22 -17.69 -18.81
C ALA A 165 -7.04 -16.51 -19.76
N ASP A 166 -8.12 -15.76 -20.01
CA ASP A 166 -8.18 -14.70 -21.02
C ASP A 166 -8.07 -13.28 -20.44
N LEU A 167 -7.82 -13.16 -19.13
CA LEU A 167 -7.24 -11.93 -18.59
C LEU A 167 -5.77 -11.93 -18.97
N GLN A 168 -5.52 -11.50 -20.22
CA GLN A 168 -4.22 -11.27 -20.82
C GLN A 168 -3.26 -10.66 -19.79
N LEU A 169 -2.36 -11.48 -19.23
CA LEU A 169 -1.11 -10.95 -18.69
C LEU A 169 -0.42 -10.26 -19.87
N PRO A 170 0.01 -8.99 -19.76
CA PRO A 170 0.83 -8.39 -20.80
C PRO A 170 2.05 -9.28 -20.98
N GLN A 171 2.08 -10.02 -22.09
CA GLN A 171 3.25 -10.69 -22.58
C GLN A 171 4.22 -9.56 -22.91
N GLY A 172 5.28 -9.43 -22.11
CA GLY A 172 6.36 -8.51 -22.44
C GLY A 172 6.91 -8.90 -23.81
N ASP A 173 6.61 -8.09 -24.82
CA ASP A 173 7.36 -8.07 -26.06
C ASP A 173 8.80 -7.65 -25.70
N GLN A 174 9.67 -8.65 -25.54
CA GLN A 174 11.10 -8.47 -25.76
C GLN A 174 11.34 -8.64 -27.25
N LYS A 175 11.60 -7.52 -27.94
CA LYS A 175 12.38 -7.51 -29.16
C LYS A 175 13.42 -6.40 -29.09
#